data_AF-A0A2I4FII4-F1
#
_entry.id   AF-A0A2I4FII4-F1
#
_cell.length_a   1.000
_cell.length_b   1.000
_cell.length_c   1.000
_cell.angle_alpha   90.00
_cell.angle_beta   90.00
_cell.angle_gamma   90.00
#
_symmetry.space_group_name_H-M   'P 1'
#
loop_
_entity.id
_entity.type
_entity.pdbx_description
1 polymer ?
#
loop_
_entity_poly.entity_id
_entity_poly.type
_entity_poly.pdbx_seq_one_letter_code
_entity_poly.pdbx_strand_id
1 'polypeptide(L)'
;MERFKLRYLKSFRDRAETELEDIVSTINGAEESVRECYSETIPYLDSDEYVKMILLDASFIIEYFWKNKTLNWTDEDQEILEPWFCNTMQMDFILLENQLPFFIIEKIYDIAFPSLSKNYPFIGLTFRQFKYYKVQFSQYSPSTKILHFTDLVRNLCMPPSERRPKGESQKMKEMYSATQLDEVGLKL
;
A
#
# COMPACT_ATOMS: atom_id res chain seq x y z
N MET A 1 -10.28 10.60 0.19
CA MET A 1 -10.52 9.24 -0.33
C MET A 1 -11.64 8.51 0.41
N GLU A 2 -11.80 8.72 1.72
CA GLU A 2 -12.80 8.03 2.56
C GLU A 2 -14.18 7.83 1.96
N ARG A 3 -14.82 8.87 1.41
CA ARG A 3 -16.17 8.76 0.85
C ARG A 3 -16.32 7.71 -0.27
N PHE A 4 -15.22 7.35 -0.94
CA PHE A 4 -15.21 6.36 -2.02
C PHE A 4 -14.97 4.93 -1.49
N LYS A 5 -14.37 4.77 -0.31
CA LYS A 5 -13.96 3.45 0.21
C LYS A 5 -15.16 2.51 0.36
N LEU A 6 -16.29 2.98 0.86
CA LEU A 6 -17.51 2.15 0.99
C LEU A 6 -18.06 1.66 -0.36
N ARG A 7 -18.00 2.50 -1.40
CA ARG A 7 -18.42 2.10 -2.75
C ARG A 7 -17.46 1.05 -3.31
N TYR A 8 -16.16 1.29 -3.17
CA TYR A 8 -15.13 0.38 -3.66
C TYR A 8 -15.15 -0.95 -2.91
N LEU A 9 -15.45 -0.95 -1.61
CA LEU A 9 -15.68 -2.17 -0.83
C LEU A 9 -16.85 -2.98 -1.39
N LYS A 10 -17.94 -2.33 -1.81
CA LYS A 10 -19.05 -3.04 -2.47
C LYS A 10 -18.60 -3.65 -3.80
N SER A 11 -17.93 -2.89 -4.66
CA SER A 11 -17.40 -3.41 -5.93
C SER A 11 -16.39 -4.55 -5.74
N PHE A 12 -15.54 -4.44 -4.72
CA PHE A 12 -14.61 -5.49 -4.31
C PHE A 12 -15.37 -6.75 -3.91
N ARG A 13 -16.37 -6.60 -3.03
CA ARG A 13 -17.19 -7.71 -2.53
C ARG A 13 -17.96 -8.40 -3.66
N ASP A 14 -18.53 -7.65 -4.59
CA ASP A 14 -19.29 -8.17 -5.73
C ASP A 14 -18.40 -8.97 -6.70
N ARG A 15 -17.10 -8.66 -6.75
CA ARG A 15 -16.11 -9.36 -7.58
C ARG A 15 -15.37 -10.48 -6.87
N ALA A 16 -15.32 -10.47 -5.54
CA ALA A 16 -14.56 -11.44 -4.76
C ALA A 16 -15.06 -12.86 -5.04
N GLU A 17 -14.13 -13.80 -5.18
CA GLU A 17 -14.41 -15.22 -5.39
C GLU A 17 -14.53 -15.98 -4.05
N THR A 18 -14.40 -15.28 -2.92
CA THR A 18 -14.47 -15.84 -1.56
C THR A 18 -15.40 -15.04 -0.66
N GLU A 19 -15.77 -15.65 0.46
CA GLU A 19 -16.61 -14.99 1.46
C GLU A 19 -15.88 -13.88 2.21
N LEU A 20 -16.62 -12.85 2.63
CA LEU A 20 -16.04 -11.69 3.30
C LEU A 20 -15.53 -12.09 4.68
N GLU A 21 -16.20 -13.06 5.30
CA GLU A 21 -15.83 -13.70 6.54
C GLU A 21 -14.43 -14.34 6.46
N ASP A 22 -14.09 -14.98 5.33
CA ASP A 22 -12.76 -15.57 5.13
C ASP A 22 -11.68 -14.49 4.98
N ILE A 23 -12.01 -13.39 4.31
CA ILE A 23 -11.12 -12.23 4.17
C ILE A 23 -10.90 -11.57 5.54
N VAL A 24 -11.97 -11.34 6.30
CA VAL A 24 -11.93 -10.77 7.66
C VAL A 24 -11.15 -11.68 8.61
N SER A 25 -11.35 -13.00 8.53
CA SER A 25 -10.57 -13.99 9.30
C SER A 25 -9.08 -13.92 8.96
N THR A 26 -8.76 -13.75 7.67
CA THR A 26 -7.38 -13.60 7.18
C THR A 26 -6.71 -12.34 7.72
N ILE A 27 -7.46 -11.23 7.80
CA ILE A 27 -6.97 -9.95 8.36
C ILE A 27 -6.76 -10.08 9.87
N ASN A 28 -7.74 -10.64 10.60
CA ASN A 28 -7.64 -10.92 12.04
C ASN A 28 -6.37 -11.73 12.36
N GLY A 29 -6.13 -12.82 11.63
CA GLY A 29 -4.95 -13.66 11.83
C GLY A 29 -3.63 -12.99 11.42
N ALA A 30 -3.66 -11.83 10.77
CA ALA A 30 -2.48 -11.06 10.40
C ALA A 30 -2.34 -9.74 11.18
N GLU A 31 -3.33 -9.39 12.02
CA GLU A 31 -3.41 -8.09 12.69
C GLU A 31 -2.14 -7.77 13.48
N GLU A 32 -1.65 -8.71 14.29
CA GLU A 32 -0.45 -8.54 15.10
C GLU A 32 0.76 -8.18 14.22
N SER A 33 0.98 -8.94 13.14
CA SER A 33 2.07 -8.67 12.19
C SER A 33 1.91 -7.34 11.45
N VAL A 34 0.68 -6.89 11.19
CA VAL A 34 0.42 -5.57 10.62
C VAL A 34 0.76 -4.47 11.64
N ARG A 35 0.37 -4.64 12.90
CA ARG A 35 0.68 -3.70 13.98
C ARG A 35 2.19 -3.59 14.23
N GLU A 36 2.92 -4.70 14.17
CA GLU A 36 4.39 -4.73 14.29
C GLU A 36 5.12 -3.99 13.16
N CYS A 37 4.45 -3.70 12.04
CA CYS A 37 5.03 -2.89 10.96
C CYS A 37 5.08 -1.39 11.29
N TYR A 38 4.39 -0.93 12.33
CA TYR A 38 4.38 0.46 12.77
C TYR A 38 5.25 0.63 14.02
N SER A 39 6.05 1.70 14.05
CA SER A 39 6.91 2.02 15.21
C SER A 39 6.12 2.43 16.44
N GLU A 40 4.93 2.98 16.23
CA GLU A 40 4.01 3.37 17.29
C GLU A 40 2.89 2.34 17.37
N THR A 41 2.67 1.81 18.57
CA THR A 41 1.43 1.10 18.86
C THR A 41 0.28 2.10 18.78
N ILE A 42 -0.83 1.71 18.17
CA ILE A 42 -2.08 2.47 18.18
C ILE A 42 -2.98 1.85 19.27
N PRO A 43 -2.78 2.18 20.56
CA PRO A 43 -3.41 1.45 21.68
C PRO A 43 -4.91 1.72 21.81
N TYR A 44 -5.45 2.73 21.11
CA TYR A 44 -6.84 3.15 21.23
C TYR A 44 -7.78 2.50 20.22
N LEU A 45 -7.26 1.83 19.19
CA LEU A 45 -8.05 1.15 18.16
C LEU A 45 -8.23 -0.32 18.55
N ASP A 46 -9.48 -0.70 18.82
CA ASP A 46 -9.82 -2.10 19.05
C ASP A 46 -9.57 -2.96 17.79
N SER A 47 -9.54 -4.28 17.98
CA SER A 47 -9.24 -5.23 16.90
C SER A 47 -10.28 -5.16 15.77
N ASP A 48 -11.57 -5.02 16.09
CA ASP A 48 -12.64 -4.97 15.10
C ASP A 48 -12.56 -3.70 14.24
N GLU A 49 -12.29 -2.55 14.84
CA GLU A 49 -12.09 -1.28 14.16
C GLU A 49 -10.84 -1.31 13.28
N TYR A 50 -9.75 -1.91 13.78
CA TYR A 50 -8.51 -2.04 13.04
C TYR A 50 -8.67 -2.95 11.80
N VAL A 51 -9.36 -4.08 11.96
CA VAL A 51 -9.67 -5.01 10.87
C VAL A 51 -10.57 -4.35 9.83
N LYS A 52 -11.57 -3.58 10.26
CA LYS A 52 -12.43 -2.80 9.35
C LYS A 52 -11.64 -1.77 8.57
N MET A 53 -10.72 -1.05 9.21
CA MET A 53 -9.83 -0.09 8.57
C MET A 53 -8.97 -0.76 7.50
N ILE A 54 -8.29 -1.86 7.84
CA ILE A 54 -7.48 -2.62 6.88
C ILE A 54 -8.34 -3.09 5.69
N LEU A 55 -9.52 -3.64 5.96
CA LEU A 55 -10.42 -4.13 4.92
C LEU A 55 -10.86 -3.00 3.97
N LEU A 56 -11.27 -1.85 4.50
CA LEU A 56 -11.69 -0.70 3.71
C LEU A 56 -10.55 -0.17 2.85
N ASP A 57 -9.35 -0.09 3.41
CA ASP A 57 -8.19 0.50 2.75
C ASP A 57 -7.63 -0.43 1.68
N ALA A 58 -7.46 -1.71 2.02
CA ALA A 58 -6.99 -2.72 1.07
C ALA A 58 -7.99 -2.93 -0.07
N SER A 59 -9.29 -3.03 0.21
CA SER A 59 -10.31 -3.18 -0.84
C SER A 59 -10.34 -1.98 -1.78
N PHE A 60 -10.22 -0.76 -1.25
CA PHE A 60 -10.12 0.45 -2.05
C PHE A 60 -8.89 0.44 -2.95
N ILE A 61 -7.71 0.15 -2.41
CA ILE A 61 -6.46 0.06 -3.17
C ILE A 61 -6.57 -0.99 -4.28
N ILE A 62 -7.02 -2.19 -3.96
CA ILE A 62 -7.12 -3.30 -4.91
C ILE A 62 -8.07 -2.96 -6.05
N GLU A 63 -9.28 -2.48 -5.75
CA GLU A 63 -10.26 -2.14 -6.78
C GLU A 63 -9.85 -0.93 -7.62
N TYR A 64 -9.26 0.09 -7.00
CA TYR A 64 -8.71 1.23 -7.74
C TYR A 64 -7.62 0.79 -8.73
N PHE A 65 -6.68 -0.04 -8.27
CA PHE A 65 -5.58 -0.52 -9.12
C PHE A 65 -6.11 -1.44 -10.23
N TRP A 66 -7.09 -2.27 -9.92
CA TRP A 66 -7.75 -3.15 -10.88
C TRP A 66 -8.51 -2.37 -11.96
N LYS A 67 -9.29 -1.36 -11.58
CA LYS A 67 -9.98 -0.46 -12.52
C LYS A 67 -8.99 0.28 -13.41
N ASN A 68 -7.90 0.79 -12.84
CA ASN A 68 -6.84 1.43 -13.62
C ASN A 68 -6.17 0.46 -14.63
N LYS A 69 -6.03 -0.81 -14.24
CA LYS A 69 -5.48 -1.87 -15.11
C LYS A 69 -6.42 -2.24 -16.26
N THR A 70 -7.70 -2.38 -15.98
CA THR A 70 -8.72 -2.81 -16.94
C THR A 70 -9.35 -1.66 -17.73
N LEU A 71 -9.11 -0.41 -17.31
CA LEU A 71 -9.79 0.80 -17.78
C LEU A 71 -11.32 0.73 -17.60
N ASN A 72 -11.78 -0.05 -16.60
CA ASN A 72 -13.20 -0.26 -16.31
C ASN A 72 -13.74 0.79 -15.33
N TRP A 73 -13.70 2.05 -15.76
CA TRP A 73 -14.21 3.18 -15.01
C TRP A 73 -15.70 3.43 -15.30
N THR A 74 -16.46 3.87 -14.30
CA THR A 74 -17.87 4.23 -14.45
C THR A 74 -18.06 5.74 -14.38
N ASP A 75 -19.25 6.24 -14.75
CA ASP A 75 -19.57 7.67 -14.60
C ASP A 75 -19.46 8.15 -13.15
N GLU A 76 -19.69 7.26 -12.18
CA GLU A 76 -19.52 7.58 -10.76
C GLU A 76 -18.05 7.73 -10.34
N ASP A 77 -17.10 7.29 -11.17
CA ASP A 77 -15.66 7.43 -10.95
C ASP A 77 -15.08 8.70 -11.58
N GLN A 78 -15.88 9.54 -12.26
CA GLN A 78 -15.38 10.73 -12.98
C GLN A 78 -14.53 11.65 -12.10
N GLU A 79 -14.95 11.91 -10.85
CA GLU A 79 -14.18 12.73 -9.92
C GLU A 79 -12.81 12.12 -9.56
N ILE A 80 -12.71 10.79 -9.50
CA ILE A 80 -11.46 10.08 -9.22
C ILE A 80 -10.50 10.22 -10.41
N LEU A 81 -11.03 10.30 -11.63
CA LEU A 81 -10.29 10.43 -12.87
C LEU A 81 -9.79 11.85 -13.13
N GLU A 82 -10.31 12.84 -12.40
CA GLU A 82 -9.81 14.21 -12.49
C GLU A 82 -8.30 14.25 -12.22
N PRO A 83 -7.49 14.88 -13.10
CA PRO A 83 -6.04 14.82 -12.99
C PRO A 83 -5.49 15.23 -11.63
N TRP A 84 -6.06 16.28 -11.02
CA TRP A 84 -5.64 16.77 -9.71
C TRP A 84 -5.96 15.75 -8.60
N PHE A 85 -7.12 15.08 -8.66
CA PHE A 85 -7.54 14.11 -7.67
C PHE A 85 -6.73 12.81 -7.80
N CYS A 86 -6.55 12.32 -9.03
CA CYS A 86 -5.71 11.17 -9.33
C CYS A 86 -4.27 11.38 -8.83
N ASN A 87 -3.68 12.55 -9.07
CA ASN A 87 -2.35 12.91 -8.57
C ASN A 87 -2.31 12.93 -7.03
N THR A 88 -3.36 13.47 -6.39
CA THR A 88 -3.47 13.49 -4.92
C THR A 88 -3.50 12.07 -4.37
N MET A 89 -4.27 11.17 -4.97
CA MET A 89 -4.29 9.75 -4.61
C MET A 89 -2.94 9.07 -4.80
N GLN A 90 -2.23 9.33 -5.90
CA GLN A 90 -0.90 8.76 -6.12
C GLN A 90 0.10 9.15 -5.04
N MET A 91 0.05 10.41 -4.61
CA MET A 91 0.91 10.90 -3.53
C MET A 91 0.52 10.25 -2.21
N ASP A 92 -0.77 10.18 -1.92
CA ASP A 92 -1.28 9.60 -0.69
C ASP A 92 -0.90 8.11 -0.52
N PHE A 93 -0.97 7.33 -1.60
CA PHE A 93 -0.48 5.94 -1.58
C PHE A 93 1.01 5.82 -1.22
N ILE A 94 1.82 6.87 -1.42
CA ILE A 94 3.27 6.86 -1.17
C ILE A 94 3.62 7.61 0.13
N LEU A 95 2.67 8.29 0.77
CA LEU A 95 2.88 8.88 2.10
C LEU A 95 2.96 7.77 3.15
N LEU A 96 4.00 7.80 3.99
CA LEU A 96 4.25 6.76 4.99
C LEU A 96 3.13 6.67 6.03
N GLU A 97 2.53 7.81 6.37
CA GLU A 97 1.51 7.93 7.40
C GLU A 97 0.19 7.21 7.04
N ASN A 98 -0.09 6.98 5.75
CA ASN A 98 -1.35 6.39 5.27
C ASN A 98 -1.16 5.05 4.56
N GLN A 99 -0.05 4.34 4.81
CA GLN A 99 0.25 3.08 4.14
C GLN A 99 -0.06 1.87 4.99
N LEU A 100 -0.81 0.93 4.41
CA LEU A 100 -0.82 -0.46 4.85
C LEU A 100 0.50 -1.14 4.42
N PRO A 101 1.01 -2.10 5.21
CA PRO A 101 2.08 -2.97 4.77
C PRO A 101 1.69 -3.69 3.47
N PHE A 102 2.64 -3.83 2.54
CA PHE A 102 2.37 -4.42 1.23
C PHE A 102 1.82 -5.85 1.35
N PHE A 103 2.38 -6.64 2.29
CA PHE A 103 2.03 -8.05 2.45
C PHE A 103 0.57 -8.28 2.79
N ILE A 104 -0.09 -7.38 3.55
CA ILE A 104 -1.48 -7.60 3.94
C ILE A 104 -2.41 -7.33 2.75
N ILE A 105 -2.09 -6.34 1.91
CA ILE A 105 -2.84 -6.08 0.68
C ILE A 105 -2.70 -7.25 -0.29
N GLU A 106 -1.48 -7.77 -0.45
CA GLU A 106 -1.21 -8.95 -1.29
C GLU A 106 -1.97 -10.19 -0.78
N LYS A 107 -1.94 -10.44 0.54
CA LYS A 107 -2.66 -11.55 1.16
C LYS A 107 -4.18 -11.46 0.94
N ILE A 108 -4.75 -10.26 1.10
CA ILE A 108 -6.19 -10.00 0.84
C ILE A 108 -6.51 -10.21 -0.64
N TYR A 109 -5.65 -9.75 -1.55
CA TYR A 109 -5.83 -9.94 -2.97
C TYR A 109 -5.81 -11.43 -3.37
N ASP A 110 -4.85 -12.18 -2.84
CA ASP A 110 -4.67 -13.59 -3.16
C ASP A 110 -5.84 -14.45 -2.68
N ILE A 111 -6.38 -14.17 -1.48
CA ILE A 111 -7.54 -14.88 -0.97
C ILE A 111 -8.82 -14.42 -1.67
N ALA A 112 -9.01 -13.13 -1.95
CA ALA A 112 -10.23 -12.62 -2.57
C ALA A 112 -10.35 -12.97 -4.06
N PHE A 113 -9.23 -13.12 -4.77
CA PHE A 113 -9.21 -13.37 -6.22
C PHE A 113 -8.22 -14.48 -6.61
N PRO A 114 -8.37 -15.71 -6.10
CA PRO A 114 -7.43 -16.81 -6.33
C PRO A 114 -7.26 -17.19 -7.81
N SER A 115 -8.28 -17.00 -8.65
CA SER A 115 -8.16 -17.24 -10.09
C SER A 115 -7.38 -16.13 -10.79
N LEU A 116 -7.59 -14.88 -10.36
CA LEU A 116 -6.92 -13.72 -10.91
C LEU A 116 -5.45 -13.66 -10.46
N SER A 117 -5.18 -13.87 -9.17
CA SER A 117 -3.84 -13.76 -8.57
C SER A 117 -2.84 -14.73 -9.19
N LYS A 118 -3.28 -15.94 -9.56
CA LYS A 118 -2.48 -16.93 -10.29
C LYS A 118 -1.92 -16.40 -11.61
N ASN A 119 -2.73 -15.63 -12.33
CA ASN A 119 -2.36 -15.09 -13.65
C ASN A 119 -1.75 -13.70 -13.54
N TYR A 120 -2.14 -12.95 -12.52
CA TYR A 120 -1.77 -11.55 -12.34
C TYR A 120 -1.59 -11.25 -10.84
N PRO A 121 -0.38 -11.48 -10.30
CA PRO A 121 -0.07 -11.18 -8.90
C PRO A 121 -0.27 -9.70 -8.58
N PHE A 122 -0.56 -9.37 -7.31
CA PHE A 122 -0.85 -7.99 -6.89
C PHE A 122 0.28 -7.01 -7.27
N ILE A 123 1.54 -7.44 -7.16
CA ILE A 123 2.70 -6.64 -7.58
C ILE A 123 2.58 -6.12 -9.02
N GLY A 124 2.02 -6.91 -9.93
CA GLY A 124 1.79 -6.51 -11.31
C GLY A 124 0.78 -5.35 -11.45
N LEU A 125 -0.17 -5.21 -10.52
CA LEU A 125 -1.11 -4.09 -10.50
C LEU A 125 -0.40 -2.79 -10.11
N THR A 126 0.49 -2.89 -9.11
CA THR A 126 1.23 -1.73 -8.60
C THR A 126 2.18 -1.13 -9.63
N PHE A 127 2.77 -1.95 -10.51
CA PHE A 127 3.66 -1.47 -11.56
C PHE A 127 2.96 -0.54 -12.54
N ARG A 128 1.72 -0.87 -12.91
CA ARG A 128 0.93 0.01 -13.76
C ARG A 128 0.57 1.31 -13.03
N GLN A 129 0.28 1.21 -11.74
CA GLN A 129 -0.08 2.35 -10.92
C GLN A 129 1.05 3.37 -10.82
N PHE A 130 2.27 2.91 -10.56
CA PHE A 130 3.43 3.77 -10.33
C PHE A 130 4.31 4.00 -11.56
N LYS A 131 3.80 3.70 -12.77
CA LYS A 131 4.52 3.89 -14.05
C LYS A 131 5.04 5.32 -14.26
N TYR A 132 4.37 6.32 -13.71
CA TYR A 132 4.74 7.72 -13.84
C TYR A 132 6.13 8.06 -13.27
N TYR A 133 6.58 7.32 -12.25
CA TYR A 133 7.88 7.54 -11.59
C TYR A 133 9.10 7.09 -12.42
N LYS A 134 8.94 6.93 -13.75
CA LYS A 134 9.97 6.46 -14.71
C LYS A 134 10.72 5.22 -14.21
N VAL A 135 9.95 4.34 -13.59
CA VAL A 135 10.40 3.11 -12.97
C VAL A 135 11.12 2.22 -13.98
N GLN A 136 12.28 1.69 -13.60
CA GLN A 136 12.96 0.65 -14.36
C GLN A 136 12.44 -0.74 -13.94
N PHE A 137 11.27 -1.12 -14.45
CA PHE A 137 10.62 -2.40 -14.11
C PHE A 137 11.49 -3.63 -14.41
N SER A 138 12.41 -3.53 -15.37
CA SER A 138 13.37 -4.58 -15.70
C SER A 138 14.34 -4.91 -14.57
N GLN A 139 14.43 -4.07 -13.54
CA GLN A 139 15.31 -4.29 -12.39
C GLN A 139 14.62 -4.96 -11.21
N TYR A 140 13.29 -5.14 -11.26
CA TYR A 140 12.59 -5.83 -10.19
C TYR A 140 12.97 -7.32 -10.19
N SER A 141 13.47 -7.79 -9.06
CA SER A 141 13.63 -9.22 -8.79
C SER A 141 12.45 -9.71 -7.97
N PRO A 142 11.84 -10.87 -8.30
CA PRO A 142 10.85 -11.51 -7.43
C PRO A 142 11.36 -11.80 -6.01
N SER A 143 12.68 -11.84 -5.82
CA SER A 143 13.30 -12.00 -4.49
C SER A 143 13.33 -10.72 -3.66
N THR A 144 13.01 -9.56 -4.24
CA THR A 144 12.98 -8.28 -3.52
C THR A 144 11.74 -8.22 -2.65
N LYS A 145 11.94 -8.28 -1.32
CA LYS A 145 10.88 -8.02 -0.35
C LYS A 145 10.46 -6.55 -0.44
N ILE A 146 9.18 -6.31 -0.66
CA ILE A 146 8.59 -4.97 -0.67
C ILE A 146 7.88 -4.78 0.66
N LEU A 147 8.23 -3.71 1.37
CA LEU A 147 7.60 -3.41 2.67
C LEU A 147 6.28 -2.66 2.50
N HIS A 148 6.27 -1.64 1.66
CA HIS A 148 5.14 -0.73 1.41
C HIS A 148 5.36 0.00 0.06
N PHE A 149 4.41 0.82 -0.40
CA PHE A 149 4.48 1.47 -1.72
C PHE A 149 5.63 2.47 -1.86
N THR A 150 6.02 3.20 -0.81
CA THR A 150 7.22 4.05 -0.88
C THR A 150 8.48 3.21 -1.09
N ASP A 151 8.61 2.09 -0.39
CA ASP A 151 9.75 1.17 -0.56
C ASP A 151 9.74 0.54 -1.96
N LEU A 152 8.56 0.20 -2.49
CA LEU A 152 8.40 -0.21 -3.88
C LEU A 152 8.92 0.85 -4.85
N VAL A 153 8.41 2.08 -4.78
CA VAL A 153 8.83 3.18 -5.67
C VAL A 153 10.32 3.46 -5.54
N ARG A 154 10.87 3.46 -4.32
CA ARG A 154 12.31 3.60 -4.07
C ARG A 154 13.11 2.51 -4.77
N ASN A 155 12.74 1.24 -4.60
CA ASN A 155 13.43 0.12 -5.25
C ASN A 155 13.42 0.23 -6.77
N LEU A 156 12.32 0.74 -7.32
CA LEU A 156 12.07 0.91 -8.75
C LEU A 156 12.77 2.12 -9.38
N CYS A 157 13.10 3.14 -8.59
CA CYS A 157 13.86 4.33 -9.03
C CYS A 157 15.38 4.17 -8.87
N MET A 158 15.83 3.26 -8.01
CA MET A 158 17.26 3.03 -7.77
C MET A 158 17.90 2.24 -8.92
N PRO A 159 19.18 2.48 -9.26
CA PRO A 159 19.91 1.66 -10.23
C PRO A 159 20.07 0.21 -9.74
N PRO A 160 20.46 -0.74 -10.61
CA PRO A 160 20.61 -2.14 -10.23
C PRO A 160 21.61 -2.26 -9.08
N SER A 161 21.42 -3.23 -8.19
CA SER A 161 22.27 -3.41 -7.00
C SER A 161 23.77 -3.36 -7.31
N GLU A 162 24.17 -3.93 -8.45
CA GLU A 162 25.54 -3.96 -8.99
C GLU A 162 26.16 -2.59 -9.27
N ARG A 163 25.34 -1.56 -9.53
CA ARG A 163 25.76 -0.19 -9.81
C ARG A 163 25.58 0.74 -8.63
N ARG A 164 25.02 0.25 -7.51
CA ARG A 164 24.86 1.06 -6.30
C ARG A 164 26.26 1.23 -5.67
N PRO A 165 26.61 2.43 -5.19
CA PRO A 165 27.78 2.60 -4.36
C PRO A 165 27.67 1.61 -3.20
N LYS A 166 28.72 0.82 -2.92
CA LYS A 166 28.79 0.02 -1.69
C LYS A 166 28.89 1.02 -0.53
N GLY A 167 27.74 1.47 -0.05
CA GLY A 167 27.67 2.29 1.15
C GLY A 167 28.20 1.44 2.30
N GLU A 168 29.30 1.87 2.90
CA GLU A 168 29.60 1.44 4.26
C GLU A 168 28.35 1.68 5.09
N SER A 169 27.92 0.67 5.83
CA SER A 169 26.91 0.80 6.88
C SER A 169 27.47 1.73 7.96
N GLN A 170 27.48 3.03 7.67
CA GLN A 170 27.57 4.02 8.72
C GLN A 170 26.23 3.92 9.43
N LYS A 171 26.24 3.36 10.64
CA LYS A 171 25.13 3.53 11.58
C LYS A 171 24.74 5.00 11.51
N MET A 172 23.55 5.28 10.98
CA MET A 172 22.96 6.60 11.14
C MET A 172 23.03 6.89 12.63
N LYS A 173 23.81 7.91 13.03
CA LYS A 173 23.68 8.44 14.39
C LYS A 173 22.20 8.74 14.56
N GLU A 174 21.63 8.24 15.66
CA GLU A 174 20.24 8.48 16.04
C GLU A 174 19.90 9.94 15.74
N MET A 175 19.06 10.15 14.72
CA MET A 175 18.55 11.47 14.41
C MET A 175 17.42 11.73 15.41
N TYR A 176 17.59 12.74 16.24
CA TYR A 176 16.55 13.19 17.15
C TYR A 176 15.31 13.62 16.35
N SER A 177 14.12 13.24 16.83
CA SER A 177 12.87 13.70 16.23
C SER A 177 12.74 15.22 16.36
N ALA A 178 11.90 15.84 15.52
CA ALA A 178 11.63 17.28 15.61
C ALA A 178 11.17 17.68 17.03
N THR A 179 10.37 16.83 17.67
CA THR A 179 9.93 17.01 19.06
C THR A 179 11.08 16.95 20.05
N GLN A 180 11.99 15.97 19.91
CA GLN A 180 13.17 15.86 20.78
C GLN A 180 14.14 17.04 20.63
N LEU A 181 14.24 17.60 19.43
CA LEU A 181 15.04 18.80 19.16
C LEU A 181 14.39 20.05 19.77
N ASP A 182 13.07 20.17 19.67
CA ASP A 182 12.32 21.28 20.28
C ASP A 182 12.37 21.22 21.82
N GLU A 183 12.27 20.03 22.42
CA GLU A 183 12.38 19.81 23.87
C GLU A 183 13.72 20.25 24.46
N VAL A 184 14.81 20.15 23.68
CA VAL A 184 16.14 20.65 24.07
C VAL A 184 16.38 22.11 23.66
N GLY A 185 15.35 22.79 23.16
CA GLY A 185 15.39 24.22 22.78
C GLY A 185 16.15 24.52 21.49
N LEU A 186 16.41 23.50 20.66
CA LEU A 186 16.97 23.70 19.33
C LEU A 186 15.84 24.10 18.38
N LYS A 187 15.81 25.38 18.00
CA LYS A 187 14.89 25.87 16.96
C LYS A 187 15.32 25.31 15.60
N LEU A 188 14.37 24.68 14.91
CA LEU A 188 14.45 24.30 13.49
C LEU A 188 14.53 25.54 12.59
#